data_AF-A0A7Z2NVD6-F1
#
_entry.id   AF-A0A7Z2NVD6-F1
#
_cell.length_a   1.000
_cell.length_b   1.000
_cell.length_c   1.000
_cell.angle_alpha   90.00
_cell.angle_beta   90.00
_cell.angle_gamma   90.00
#
_symmetry.space_group_name_H-M   'P 1'
#
loop_
_entity.id
_entity.type
_entity.pdbx_description
1 polymer ?
#
loop_
_entity_poly.entity_id
_entity_poly.type
_entity_poly.pdbx_seq_one_letter_code
_entity_poly.pdbx_strand_id
1 'polypeptide(L)'
;MLLPAGQYTDVVTLRAFALDGGTPVSLGVDTSFTARLIVPASVRILMDGAVTASNERFGLSMIFLGELSDGAEANANLQIRATSGVRLSVASRNKGVLQHVAVSGDGGAIPYRLTLDGRAIDLRSGPAALLRQLPGGAGRENVRMQINVPPAGARPAGTYRDVLTVTAEPN
;
A
#
# COMPACT_ATOMS: atom_id res chain seq x y z
N MET A 1 -16.01 6.50 -5.25
CA MET A 1 -15.27 7.55 -4.52
C MET A 1 -14.99 7.04 -3.10
N LEU A 2 -13.79 7.23 -2.54
CA LEU A 2 -13.51 6.96 -1.12
C LEU A 2 -13.67 8.27 -0.36
N LEU A 3 -14.30 8.23 0.81
CA LEU A 3 -14.37 9.37 1.71
C LEU A 3 -13.09 9.44 2.55
N PRO A 4 -12.53 10.63 2.79
CA PRO A 4 -11.49 10.84 3.77
C PRO A 4 -11.88 10.32 5.16
N ALA A 5 -10.89 9.81 5.88
CA ALA A 5 -11.05 9.45 7.26
C ALA A 5 -11.25 10.71 8.09
N GLY A 6 -12.12 10.60 9.08
CA GLY A 6 -12.45 11.73 9.93
C GLY A 6 -13.85 11.65 10.50
N GLN A 7 -14.16 12.65 11.30
CA GLN A 7 -15.49 12.87 11.83
C GLN A 7 -16.21 13.90 10.97
N TYR A 8 -17.38 13.54 10.52
CA TYR A 8 -18.30 14.41 9.82
C TYR A 8 -19.44 14.77 10.76
N THR A 9 -19.78 16.04 10.81
CA THR A 9 -20.89 16.55 11.62
C THR A 9 -21.74 17.46 10.77
N ASP A 10 -23.05 17.36 10.94
CA ASP A 10 -24.00 18.27 10.32
C ASP A 10 -25.16 18.57 11.28
N VAL A 11 -25.89 19.65 11.01
CA VAL A 11 -27.07 20.04 11.78
C VAL A 11 -28.30 19.81 10.92
N VAL A 12 -29.18 18.93 11.38
CA VAL A 12 -30.47 18.69 10.74
C VAL A 12 -31.52 19.52 11.47
N THR A 13 -32.22 20.37 10.73
CA THR A 13 -33.31 21.20 11.27
C THR A 13 -34.65 20.70 10.75
N LEU A 14 -35.55 20.39 11.67
CA LEU A 14 -36.92 19.99 11.41
C LEU A 14 -37.86 21.16 11.65
N ARG A 15 -38.70 21.45 10.65
CA ARG A 15 -39.77 22.45 10.73
C ARG A 15 -41.09 21.81 10.31
N ALA A 16 -42.09 21.89 11.18
CA ALA A 16 -43.43 21.37 10.91
C ALA A 16 -44.38 22.51 10.55
N PHE A 17 -45.31 22.24 9.63
CA PHE A 17 -46.35 23.16 9.19
C PHE A 17 -47.70 22.45 9.14
N ALA A 18 -48.77 23.17 9.45
CA ALA A 18 -50.15 22.79 9.14
C ALA A 18 -50.67 23.67 8.01
N LEU A 19 -51.71 23.23 7.33
CA LEU A 19 -52.41 24.05 6.35
C LEU A 19 -53.60 24.72 7.01
N ASP A 20 -53.63 26.05 6.98
CA ASP A 20 -54.79 26.86 7.38
C ASP A 20 -55.28 27.66 6.16
N GLY A 21 -56.51 27.38 5.72
CA GLY A 21 -57.06 27.95 4.49
C GLY A 21 -56.22 27.69 3.23
N GLY A 22 -55.39 26.63 3.21
CA GLY A 22 -54.46 26.33 2.13
C GLY A 22 -53.08 26.99 2.27
N THR A 23 -52.84 27.79 3.31
CA THR A 23 -51.55 28.43 3.59
C THR A 23 -50.77 27.62 4.63
N PRO A 24 -49.48 27.30 4.40
CA PRO A 24 -48.65 26.68 5.43
C PRO A 24 -48.39 27.62 6.61
N VAL A 25 -48.84 27.23 7.80
CA VAL A 25 -48.58 27.91 9.06
C VAL A 25 -47.69 27.02 9.93
N SER A 26 -46.64 27.58 10.51
CA SER A 26 -45.68 26.81 11.31
C SER A 26 -46.35 26.26 12.58
N LEU A 27 -46.08 24.99 12.89
CA LEU A 27 -46.67 24.27 14.02
C LEU A 27 -45.86 24.37 15.33
N GLY A 28 -44.79 25.17 15.37
CA GLY A 28 -43.97 25.31 16.55
C GLY A 28 -42.59 25.86 16.24
N VAL A 29 -41.67 25.68 17.19
CA VAL A 29 -40.27 26.08 17.03
C VAL A 29 -39.50 25.03 16.22
N ASP A 30 -38.54 25.50 15.42
CA ASP A 30 -37.60 24.63 14.71
C ASP A 30 -36.84 23.76 15.71
N THR A 31 -36.78 22.45 15.42
CA THR A 31 -36.02 21.50 16.23
C THR A 31 -34.78 21.08 15.46
N SER A 32 -33.60 21.35 16.02
CA SER A 32 -32.33 20.94 15.41
C SER A 32 -31.66 19.82 16.20
N PHE A 33 -31.03 18.90 15.50
CA PHE A 33 -30.16 17.89 16.10
C PHE A 33 -28.88 17.72 15.29
N THR A 34 -27.81 17.32 15.96
CA THR A 34 -26.51 17.07 15.31
C THR A 34 -26.45 15.64 14.80
N ALA A 35 -26.25 15.47 13.50
CA ALA A 35 -25.88 14.20 12.90
C ALA A 35 -24.35 14.05 12.96
N ARG A 36 -23.86 12.85 13.31
CA ARG A 36 -22.43 12.52 13.34
C ARG A 36 -22.16 11.24 12.58
N LEU A 37 -21.14 11.26 11.72
CA LEU A 37 -20.63 10.11 10.98
C LEU A 37 -19.12 10.01 11.20
N ILE A 38 -18.60 8.80 11.38
CA ILE A 38 -17.16 8.53 11.51
C ILE A 38 -16.72 7.64 10.36
N VAL A 39 -15.72 8.11 9.61
CA VAL A 39 -15.02 7.30 8.61
C VAL A 39 -13.65 6.92 9.20
N PRO A 40 -13.39 5.63 9.49
CA PRO A 40 -12.11 5.22 10.04
C PRO A 40 -10.98 5.32 9.00
N ALA A 41 -9.77 5.56 9.48
CA ALA A 41 -8.56 5.44 8.67
C ALA A 41 -8.33 3.96 8.33
N SER A 42 -8.17 3.65 7.04
CA SER A 42 -8.04 2.29 6.55
C SER A 42 -7.19 2.27 5.29
N VAL A 43 -6.44 1.18 5.09
CA VAL A 43 -5.60 0.96 3.93
C VAL A 43 -5.70 -0.49 3.47
N ARG A 44 -5.61 -0.69 2.15
CA ARG A 44 -5.46 -2.00 1.50
C ARG A 44 -4.38 -1.89 0.43
N ILE A 45 -3.56 -2.93 0.31
CA ILE A 45 -2.60 -3.09 -0.78
C ILE A 45 -3.01 -4.29 -1.62
N LEU A 46 -2.95 -4.15 -2.94
CA LEU A 46 -2.92 -5.25 -3.89
C LEU A 46 -1.60 -5.19 -4.67
N MET A 47 -1.11 -6.32 -5.15
CA MET A 47 0.06 -6.38 -6.03
C MET A 47 -0.33 -7.01 -7.36
N ASP A 48 0.14 -6.42 -8.45
CA ASP A 48 0.01 -6.91 -9.82
C ASP A 48 1.40 -7.14 -10.44
N GLY A 49 1.54 -8.16 -11.30
CA GLY A 49 2.80 -8.54 -11.96
C GLY A 49 3.62 -9.65 -11.26
N ALA A 50 3.09 -10.30 -10.23
CA ALA A 50 3.73 -11.44 -9.55
C ALA A 50 2.94 -12.73 -9.78
N VAL A 51 3.61 -13.89 -9.77
CA VAL A 51 2.92 -15.19 -9.87
C VAL A 51 2.12 -15.38 -8.58
N THR A 52 0.80 -15.27 -8.69
CA THR A 52 -0.13 -15.39 -7.56
C THR A 52 -0.29 -16.86 -7.18
N ALA A 53 0.23 -17.25 -6.03
CA ALA A 53 -0.14 -18.50 -5.39
C ALA A 53 -1.12 -18.21 -4.23
N SER A 54 -2.37 -18.66 -4.41
CA SER A 54 -3.40 -18.90 -3.38
C SER A 54 -4.50 -17.85 -3.12
N ASN A 55 -5.65 -18.39 -2.68
CA ASN A 55 -6.95 -17.75 -2.44
C ASN A 55 -7.08 -17.13 -1.03
N GLU A 56 -5.98 -16.70 -0.40
CA GLU A 56 -6.03 -16.06 0.92
C GLU A 56 -5.99 -14.52 0.83
N ARG A 57 -6.43 -13.85 1.91
CA ARG A 57 -6.60 -12.37 1.97
C ARG A 57 -5.30 -11.57 1.74
N PHE A 58 -4.16 -12.23 1.60
CA PHE A 58 -2.88 -11.74 1.09
C PHE A 58 -2.20 -12.87 0.28
N GLY A 59 -2.66 -13.12 -0.95
CA GLY A 59 -2.10 -14.16 -1.82
C GLY A 59 -0.66 -13.85 -2.24
N LEU A 60 0.24 -14.82 -2.06
CA LEU A 60 1.68 -14.68 -2.18
C LEU A 60 2.09 -14.26 -3.59
N SER A 61 2.79 -13.14 -3.69
CA SER A 61 3.30 -12.54 -4.92
C SER A 61 4.79 -12.87 -5.05
N MET A 62 5.10 -13.97 -5.75
CA MET A 62 6.49 -14.29 -6.09
C MET A 62 6.90 -13.51 -7.32
N ILE A 63 8.02 -12.77 -7.22
CA ILE A 63 8.64 -12.09 -8.35
C ILE A 63 9.80 -12.96 -8.83
N PHE A 64 9.70 -13.47 -10.06
CA PHE A 64 10.79 -14.19 -10.70
C PHE A 64 11.68 -13.20 -11.45
N LEU A 65 12.97 -13.20 -11.10
CA LEU A 65 13.98 -12.35 -11.75
C LEU A 65 14.56 -13.00 -13.02
N GLY A 66 14.29 -14.29 -13.25
CA GLY A 66 14.85 -15.05 -14.35
C GLY A 66 16.27 -15.54 -14.06
N GLU A 67 17.06 -15.70 -15.12
CA GLU A 67 18.44 -16.18 -15.06
C GLU A 67 19.43 -15.04 -14.85
N LEU A 68 20.44 -15.28 -14.02
CA LEU A 68 21.51 -14.33 -13.77
C LEU A 68 22.67 -14.58 -14.76
N SER A 69 22.48 -14.23 -16.03
CA SER A 69 23.56 -14.27 -17.03
C SER A 69 24.30 -12.93 -17.10
N ASP A 70 23.57 -11.83 -17.25
CA ASP A 70 24.10 -10.45 -17.35
C ASP A 70 23.37 -9.47 -16.41
N GLY A 71 23.04 -9.95 -15.21
CA GLY A 71 22.13 -9.27 -14.30
C GLY A 71 20.67 -9.65 -14.55
N ALA A 72 19.76 -9.06 -13.78
CA ALA A 72 18.33 -9.35 -13.87
C ALA A 72 17.49 -8.15 -13.43
N GLU A 73 16.31 -7.99 -14.01
CA GLU A 73 15.34 -6.99 -13.60
C GLU A 73 13.94 -7.59 -13.52
N ALA A 74 13.18 -7.21 -12.50
CA ALA A 74 11.75 -7.47 -12.45
C ALA A 74 10.98 -6.25 -11.93
N ASN A 75 9.74 -6.16 -12.35
CA ASN A 75 8.83 -5.06 -12.02
C ASN A 75 7.55 -5.62 -11.43
N ALA A 76 6.98 -4.92 -10.44
CA ALA A 76 5.66 -5.19 -9.89
C ALA A 76 4.96 -3.87 -9.59
N ASN A 77 3.62 -3.87 -9.59
CA ASN A 77 2.83 -2.69 -9.24
C ASN A 77 2.10 -2.94 -7.93
N LEU A 78 2.30 -2.07 -6.95
CA LEU A 78 1.51 -2.06 -5.72
C LEU A 78 0.35 -1.09 -5.90
N GLN A 79 -0.88 -1.58 -5.89
CA GLN A 79 -2.07 -0.74 -5.84
C GLN A 79 -2.47 -0.49 -4.39
N ILE A 80 -2.35 0.74 -3.94
CA ILE A 80 -2.76 1.21 -2.62
C ILE A 80 -4.16 1.80 -2.73
N ARG A 81 -5.04 1.44 -1.79
CA ARG A 81 -6.36 2.05 -1.63
C ARG A 81 -6.55 2.42 -0.15
N ALA A 82 -6.71 3.70 0.15
CA ALA A 82 -6.83 4.16 1.54
C ALA A 82 -7.82 5.30 1.72
N THR A 83 -8.29 5.47 2.96
CA THR A 83 -9.13 6.60 3.40
C THR A 83 -8.33 7.72 4.06
N SER A 84 -7.02 7.58 4.25
CA SER A 84 -6.12 8.64 4.73
C SER A 84 -4.78 8.60 3.98
N GLY A 85 -3.82 9.44 4.37
CA GLY A 85 -2.42 9.28 3.94
C GLY A 85 -1.89 7.91 4.34
N VAL A 86 -0.86 7.42 3.65
CA VAL A 86 -0.32 6.07 3.88
C VAL A 86 1.17 6.13 4.16
N ARG A 87 1.62 5.47 5.23
CA ARG A 87 3.02 5.12 5.42
C ARG A 87 3.27 3.74 4.82
N LEU A 88 3.98 3.71 3.69
CA LEU A 88 4.45 2.47 3.09
C LEU A 88 5.85 2.17 3.61
N SER A 89 6.13 0.95 4.05
CA SER A 89 7.48 0.52 4.40
C SER A 89 7.82 -0.81 3.78
N VAL A 90 9.10 -0.99 3.43
CA VAL A 90 9.61 -2.24 2.89
C VAL A 90 10.83 -2.67 3.68
N ALA A 91 10.84 -3.93 4.09
CA ALA A 91 11.96 -4.58 4.74
C ALA A 91 12.36 -5.84 3.98
N SER A 92 13.67 -6.10 3.91
CA SER A 92 14.21 -7.35 3.39
C SER A 92 14.68 -8.21 4.55
N ARG A 93 14.28 -9.49 4.53
CA ARG A 93 14.79 -10.47 5.50
C ARG A 93 16.31 -10.60 5.40
N ASN A 94 16.84 -10.55 4.18
CA ASN A 94 18.25 -10.69 3.90
C ASN A 94 18.96 -9.34 3.66
N LYS A 95 18.41 -8.22 4.15
CA LYS A 95 19.05 -6.89 4.08
C LYS A 95 19.47 -6.43 2.67
N GLY A 96 18.68 -6.78 1.65
CA GLY A 96 18.94 -6.42 0.24
C GLY A 96 19.85 -7.39 -0.51
N VAL A 97 19.97 -8.64 -0.06
CA VAL A 97 20.66 -9.70 -0.82
C VAL A 97 19.76 -10.91 -1.08
N LEU A 98 19.84 -11.46 -2.28
CA LEU A 98 19.32 -12.79 -2.57
C LEU A 98 20.32 -13.81 -2.00
N GLN A 99 19.84 -14.73 -1.17
CA GLN A 99 20.68 -15.80 -0.60
C GLN A 99 20.45 -17.12 -1.34
N HIS A 100 21.54 -17.82 -1.63
CA HIS A 100 21.51 -19.14 -2.22
C HIS A 100 20.81 -20.12 -1.26
N VAL A 101 19.89 -20.92 -1.80
CA VAL A 101 19.06 -21.81 -0.98
C VAL A 101 19.88 -22.94 -0.33
N ALA A 102 20.99 -23.36 -0.96
CA ALA A 102 21.81 -24.49 -0.51
C ALA A 102 23.23 -24.11 -0.04
N VAL A 103 23.66 -22.86 -0.19
CA VAL A 103 25.04 -22.42 0.12
C VAL A 103 24.95 -21.20 1.02
N SER A 104 25.60 -21.26 2.18
CA SER A 104 25.65 -20.16 3.14
C SER A 104 26.95 -19.36 3.03
N GLY A 105 26.97 -18.14 3.59
CA GLY A 105 28.11 -17.24 3.56
C GLY A 105 28.22 -16.37 2.30
N ASP A 106 29.32 -15.63 2.17
CA ASP A 106 29.47 -14.56 1.15
C ASP A 106 29.43 -15.06 -0.30
N GLY A 107 29.86 -16.31 -0.52
CA GLY A 107 29.76 -16.97 -1.83
C GLY A 107 28.33 -17.23 -2.29
N GLY A 108 27.37 -17.30 -1.35
CA GLY A 108 25.95 -17.53 -1.59
C GLY A 108 25.10 -16.26 -1.60
N ALA A 109 25.67 -15.05 -1.56
CA ALA A 109 24.91 -13.80 -1.46
C ALA A 109 25.04 -12.92 -2.71
N ILE A 110 23.91 -12.56 -3.31
CA ILE A 110 23.85 -11.67 -4.48
C ILE A 110 23.10 -10.39 -4.11
N PRO A 111 23.75 -9.22 -4.09
CA PRO A 111 23.08 -7.97 -3.77
C PRO A 111 22.11 -7.56 -4.88
N TYR A 112 20.99 -6.94 -4.50
CA TYR A 112 20.06 -6.33 -5.43
C TYR A 112 19.69 -4.92 -4.98
N ARG A 113 19.11 -4.15 -5.90
CA ARG A 113 18.60 -2.80 -5.68
C ARG A 113 17.08 -2.83 -5.78
N LEU A 114 16.41 -2.16 -4.85
CA LEU A 114 14.98 -1.95 -4.87
C LEU A 114 14.69 -0.46 -5.08
N THR A 115 13.78 -0.16 -6.00
CA THR A 115 13.23 1.20 -6.15
C THR A 115 11.71 1.17 -6.06
N LEU A 116 11.13 2.22 -5.46
CA LEU A 116 9.69 2.50 -5.47
C LEU A 116 9.47 3.84 -6.16
N ASP A 117 8.70 3.85 -7.25
CA ASP A 117 8.52 5.02 -8.13
C ASP A 117 9.85 5.69 -8.52
N GLY A 118 10.86 4.87 -8.82
CA GLY A 118 12.22 5.32 -9.15
C GLY A 118 13.07 5.78 -7.96
N ARG A 119 12.51 5.88 -6.74
CA ARG A 119 13.29 6.21 -5.54
C ARG A 119 13.97 4.97 -4.99
N ALA A 120 15.28 5.02 -4.83
CA ALA A 120 16.07 3.94 -4.21
C ALA A 120 15.67 3.73 -2.74
N ILE A 121 15.51 2.46 -2.38
CA ILE A 121 15.15 2.01 -1.03
C ILE A 121 16.37 1.32 -0.41
N ASP A 122 16.84 1.83 0.73
CA ASP A 122 17.92 1.19 1.47
C ASP A 122 17.38 0.07 2.35
N LEU A 123 17.68 -1.17 1.98
CA LEU A 123 17.23 -2.36 2.70
C LEU A 123 18.23 -2.85 3.75
N ARG A 124 19.41 -2.21 3.87
CA ARG A 124 20.53 -2.72 4.70
C ARG A 124 20.32 -2.47 6.18
N SER A 125 19.66 -1.36 6.53
CA SER A 125 19.53 -0.84 7.89
C SER A 125 18.17 -1.12 8.56
N GLY A 126 17.25 -1.82 7.88
CA GLY A 126 15.92 -2.13 8.39
C GLY A 126 14.79 -1.64 7.47
N PRO A 127 13.55 -1.53 7.96
CA PRO A 127 12.42 -1.08 7.16
C PRO A 127 12.62 0.35 6.65
N ALA A 128 12.70 0.52 5.35
CA ALA A 128 12.72 1.84 4.73
C ALA A 128 11.29 2.29 4.47
N ALA A 129 10.94 3.47 4.97
CA ALA A 129 9.58 4.02 4.90
C ALA A 129 9.48 5.17 3.87
N LEU A 130 8.35 5.22 3.18
CA LEU A 130 7.93 6.26 2.27
C LEU A 130 6.52 6.72 2.68
N LEU A 131 6.36 8.02 2.91
CA LEU A 131 5.05 8.62 3.14
C LEU A 131 4.38 8.93 1.80
N ARG A 132 3.11 8.56 1.69
CA ARG A 132 2.25 8.78 0.52
C ARG A 132 1.07 9.64 0.92
N GLN A 133 0.93 10.76 0.24
CA GLN A 133 -0.22 11.64 0.35
C GLN A 133 -1.17 11.30 -0.80
N LEU A 134 -2.36 10.79 -0.47
CA LEU A 134 -3.37 10.52 -1.50
C LEU A 134 -4.07 11.83 -1.88
N PRO A 135 -4.31 12.09 -3.18
CA PRO A 135 -5.08 13.25 -3.61
C PRO A 135 -6.43 13.31 -2.91
N GLY A 136 -6.75 14.46 -2.29
CA GLY A 136 -8.00 14.64 -1.55
C GLY A 136 -8.08 13.89 -0.21
N GLY A 137 -6.97 13.34 0.28
CA GLY A 137 -6.90 12.64 1.57
C GLY A 137 -7.43 11.21 1.56
N ALA A 138 -8.02 10.74 0.46
CA ALA A 138 -8.44 9.36 0.27
C ALA A 138 -8.47 9.01 -1.20
N GLY A 139 -8.18 7.76 -1.55
CA GLY A 139 -8.18 7.37 -2.94
C GLY A 139 -7.48 6.07 -3.25
N ARG A 140 -6.98 6.01 -4.49
CA ARG A 140 -6.20 4.90 -5.03
C ARG A 140 -4.92 5.47 -5.62
N GLU A 141 -3.83 4.74 -5.47
CA GLU A 141 -2.53 5.10 -6.02
C GLU A 141 -1.80 3.82 -6.43
N ASN A 142 -1.03 3.89 -7.51
CA ASN A 142 -0.16 2.79 -7.94
C ASN A 142 1.29 3.18 -7.63
N VAL A 143 2.03 2.25 -7.03
CA VAL A 143 3.46 2.39 -6.74
C VAL A 143 4.20 1.35 -7.57
N ARG A 144 5.06 1.82 -8.46
CA ARG A 144 5.91 0.94 -9.27
C ARG A 144 7.07 0.45 -8.41
N MET A 145 7.13 -0.86 -8.19
CA MET A 145 8.27 -1.53 -7.58
C MET A 145 9.18 -2.09 -8.67
N GLN A 146 10.48 -1.85 -8.55
CA GLN A 146 11.48 -2.43 -9.44
C GLN A 146 12.61 -3.05 -8.63
N ILE A 147 12.99 -4.26 -9.00
CA ILE A 147 14.12 -4.98 -8.43
C ILE A 147 15.15 -5.14 -9.55
N ASN A 148 16.38 -4.71 -9.30
CA ASN A 148 17.49 -4.85 -10.22
C ASN A 148 18.63 -5.60 -9.54
N VAL A 149 19.09 -6.67 -10.15
CA VAL A 149 20.29 -7.40 -9.79
C VAL A 149 21.36 -7.02 -10.81
N PRO A 150 22.43 -6.31 -10.43
CA PRO A 150 23.53 -6.03 -11.35
C PRO A 150 24.24 -7.33 -11.75
N PRO A 151 24.99 -7.34 -12.86
CA PRO A 151 25.86 -8.46 -13.19
C PRO A 151 26.73 -8.84 -11.99
N ALA A 152 26.58 -10.07 -11.51
CA ALA A 152 27.45 -10.66 -10.53
C ALA A 152 28.30 -11.67 -11.31
N GLY A 153 29.62 -11.66 -11.13
CA GLY A 153 30.53 -12.60 -11.80
C GLY A 153 30.25 -14.06 -11.44
N ALA A 154 31.25 -14.94 -11.49
CA ALA A 154 31.03 -16.36 -11.18
C ALA A 154 30.33 -16.56 -9.81
N ARG A 155 29.12 -17.12 -9.83
CA ARG A 155 28.32 -17.48 -8.66
C ARG A 155 27.97 -18.97 -8.70
N PRO A 156 27.81 -19.63 -7.55
CA PRO A 156 27.29 -20.99 -7.51
C PRO A 156 25.96 -21.09 -8.27
N ALA A 157 25.83 -22.11 -9.12
CA ALA A 157 24.59 -22.39 -9.82
C ALA A 157 23.52 -22.85 -8.82
N GLY A 158 22.31 -22.31 -8.96
CA GLY A 158 21.16 -22.69 -8.15
C GLY A 158 20.23 -21.51 -7.88
N THR A 159 19.29 -21.72 -6.96
CA THR A 159 18.24 -20.75 -6.65
C THR A 159 18.71 -19.78 -5.58
N TYR A 160 18.52 -18.49 -5.83
CA TYR A 160 18.71 -17.43 -4.85
C TYR A 160 17.37 -16.80 -4.48
N ARG A 161 17.15 -16.49 -3.20
CA ARG A 161 15.87 -15.97 -2.71
C ARG A 161 16.06 -14.92 -1.64
N ASP A 162 15.13 -13.98 -1.60
CA ASP A 162 14.87 -13.12 -0.46
C ASP A 162 13.36 -13.07 -0.17
N VAL A 163 12.99 -12.59 1.00
CA VAL A 163 11.61 -12.29 1.38
C VAL A 163 11.52 -10.82 1.71
N LEU A 164 10.72 -10.10 0.92
CA LEU A 164 10.36 -8.71 1.16
C LEU A 164 9.05 -8.65 1.94
N THR A 165 9.04 -7.89 3.03
CA THR A 165 7.82 -7.53 3.76
C THR A 165 7.45 -6.10 3.40
N VAL A 166 6.28 -5.92 2.80
CA VAL A 166 5.71 -4.63 2.46
C VAL A 166 4.57 -4.35 3.43
N THR A 167 4.67 -3.25 4.17
CA THR A 167 3.66 -2.84 5.16
C THR A 167 3.09 -1.49 4.76
N ALA A 168 1.76 -1.37 4.73
CA ALA A 168 1.08 -0.09 4.63
C ALA A 168 0.27 0.18 5.89
N GLU A 169 0.46 1.38 6.43
CA GLU A 169 -0.24 1.86 7.62
C GLU A 169 -0.97 3.16 7.26
N PRO A 170 -2.25 3.32 7.66
CA PRO A 170 -2.91 4.61 7.57
C PRO A 170 -2.20 5.62 8.49
N ASN A 171 -2.05 6.85 8.02
CA ASN A 171 -1.56 8.00 8.78
C ASN A 171 -2.71 8.94 9.16
#